data_AF-A0A6G3SE07-F1
#
_entry.id   AF-A0A6G3SE07-F1
#
_cell.length_a   1.000
_cell.length_b   1.000
_cell.length_c   1.000
_cell.angle_alpha   90.00
_cell.angle_beta   90.00
_cell.angle_gamma   90.00
#
_symmetry.space_group_name_H-M   'P 1'
#
loop_
_entity.id
_entity.type
_entity.pdbx_description
1 polymer ?
#
loop_
_entity_poly.entity_id
_entity_poly.type
_entity_poly.pdbx_seq_one_letter_code
_entity_poly.pdbx_strand_id
1 'polypeptide(L)'
;MSETQHQPGDAEPEQAAPGQDPATAPAAAPAPVARRSRRRLIVGLAVTALVLGAAGTGIGVTASRVATADRDPGEPRWQFPSRGHDAADTAGHRGVGSSLLPIPAGYEEGPDMDEFGSDKEFTGREATALRKKALRFLPLTERRAMEKELDRQRISSMAMRSYASQDMAGGGIVVTMSLSRMQGSGTARAISRSQSSAIGAIGIVRKGPVIKGYKDAHCYLPPDDSEEKLEAMFCSAYRGDVLVTFSAYGTKKNPYSKMDGQGLVASGEPAELLRAQLDRLGQVGESV
;
A
#
# COMPACT_ATOMS: atom_id res chain seq x y z
N MET A 1 -23.65 8.17 48.84
CA MET A 1 -23.35 6.82 49.38
C MET A 1 -21.88 6.55 49.13
N SER A 2 -21.13 6.67 50.22
CA SER A 2 -19.78 6.19 50.57
C SER A 2 -18.67 6.08 49.51
N GLU A 3 -17.71 6.99 49.67
CA GLU A 3 -16.26 6.82 49.50
C GLU A 3 -15.72 5.55 50.16
N THR A 4 -14.63 4.99 49.62
CA THR A 4 -13.52 4.46 50.43
C THR A 4 -12.21 4.58 49.65
N GLN A 5 -11.32 5.45 50.15
CA GLN A 5 -9.89 5.57 49.82
C GLN A 5 -9.09 4.45 50.51
N HIS A 6 -7.94 4.06 49.95
CA HIS A 6 -6.90 3.38 50.73
C HIS A 6 -5.48 3.71 50.25
N GLN A 7 -4.73 4.37 51.13
CA GLN A 7 -3.28 4.60 51.20
C GLN A 7 -2.98 4.91 52.69
N PRO A 8 -1.73 4.91 53.20
CA PRO A 8 -0.57 4.00 53.11
C PRO A 8 -0.25 3.37 54.52
N GLY A 9 0.88 2.67 54.67
CA GLY A 9 1.40 2.29 56.00
C GLY A 9 2.80 1.65 55.97
N ASP A 10 3.78 2.40 56.45
CA ASP A 10 5.20 2.10 56.63
C ASP A 10 5.51 1.09 57.76
N ALA A 11 6.69 0.45 57.71
CA ALA A 11 7.54 0.15 58.87
C ALA A 11 8.94 -0.39 58.48
N GLU A 12 9.94 0.49 58.52
CA GLU A 12 11.33 0.21 58.96
C GLU A 12 11.34 0.42 60.52
N PRO A 13 12.29 -0.03 61.40
CA PRO A 13 13.72 0.13 61.12
C PRO A 13 14.81 -0.71 61.86
N GLU A 14 16.05 -0.48 61.37
CA GLU A 14 17.33 -0.23 62.07
C GLU A 14 18.20 -1.33 62.74
N GLN A 15 19.52 -1.05 62.63
CA GLN A 15 20.68 -1.36 63.50
C GLN A 15 21.53 -2.59 63.15
N ALA A 16 22.87 -2.58 63.20
CA ALA A 16 23.92 -1.56 63.33
C ALA A 16 25.30 -2.26 63.07
N ALA A 17 26.31 -1.51 62.63
CA ALA A 17 27.73 -1.93 62.60
C ALA A 17 28.30 -2.09 64.04
N PRO A 18 29.45 -2.76 64.32
CA PRO A 18 30.82 -2.41 63.85
C PRO A 18 31.71 -3.67 63.57
N GLY A 19 32.92 -3.67 63.01
CA GLY A 19 34.17 -3.06 63.49
C GLY A 19 35.29 -4.12 63.67
N GLN A 20 36.29 -4.09 62.78
CA GLN A 20 37.75 -4.34 62.93
C GLN A 20 38.36 -5.70 63.41
N ASP A 21 39.22 -6.21 62.52
CA ASP A 21 40.45 -7.05 62.65
C ASP A 21 41.24 -6.97 63.98
N PRO A 22 42.09 -7.97 64.41
CA PRO A 22 43.22 -8.48 63.61
C PRO A 22 43.76 -9.91 63.93
N ALA A 23 44.85 -10.28 63.24
CA ALA A 23 46.00 -11.08 63.73
C ALA A 23 46.33 -12.42 63.00
N THR A 24 47.44 -12.35 62.26
CA THR A 24 48.60 -13.27 62.30
C THR A 24 48.50 -14.68 61.68
N ALA A 25 49.46 -14.93 60.78
CA ALA A 25 49.71 -16.14 60.00
C ALA A 25 50.13 -17.38 60.80
N PRO A 26 50.10 -18.56 60.17
CA PRO A 26 51.15 -19.57 60.32
C PRO A 26 52.01 -19.69 59.06
N ALA A 27 53.28 -19.98 59.29
CA ALA A 27 54.37 -20.10 58.33
C ALA A 27 54.21 -21.26 57.33
N ALA A 28 54.88 -21.11 56.19
CA ALA A 28 54.84 -21.95 55.00
C ALA A 28 55.64 -23.28 55.10
N ALA A 29 55.28 -24.23 54.23
CA ALA A 29 56.25 -25.11 53.55
C ALA A 29 55.81 -25.35 52.09
N PRO A 30 56.74 -25.53 51.14
CA PRO A 30 56.55 -25.13 49.74
C PRO A 30 56.08 -26.28 48.84
N ALA A 31 55.31 -25.94 47.80
CA ALA A 31 55.02 -26.84 46.68
C ALA A 31 55.50 -26.21 45.35
N PRO A 32 55.98 -27.02 44.39
CA PRO A 32 56.98 -26.62 43.43
C PRO A 32 56.49 -25.62 42.40
N VAL A 33 57.39 -24.70 42.02
CA VAL A 33 57.20 -23.74 40.93
C VAL A 33 56.99 -24.51 39.63
N ALA A 34 55.72 -24.72 39.25
CA ALA A 34 55.38 -25.22 37.94
C ALA A 34 55.79 -24.14 36.93
N ARG A 35 56.90 -24.39 36.21
CA ARG A 35 57.37 -23.56 35.10
C ARG A 35 56.20 -23.37 34.12
N ARG A 36 55.53 -22.21 34.19
CA ARG A 36 54.51 -21.81 33.22
C ARG A 36 55.21 -21.78 31.87
N SER A 37 54.95 -22.81 31.06
CA SER A 37 55.67 -23.03 29.82
C SER A 37 55.42 -21.84 28.90
N ARG A 38 56.49 -21.28 28.34
CA ARG A 38 56.47 -20.20 27.34
C ARG A 38 55.52 -20.49 26.16
N ARG A 39 55.12 -21.75 25.95
CA ARG A 39 54.10 -22.17 24.98
C ARG A 39 52.72 -21.57 25.23
N ARG A 40 52.26 -21.36 26.47
CA ARG A 40 50.92 -20.78 26.73
C ARG A 40 50.84 -19.29 26.40
N LEU A 41 51.95 -18.56 26.54
CA LEU A 41 52.04 -17.14 26.16
C LEU A 41 52.10 -16.95 24.64
N ILE A 42 52.82 -17.83 23.94
CA ILE A 42 52.91 -17.80 22.46
C ILE A 42 51.55 -18.14 21.83
N VAL A 43 50.83 -19.13 22.38
CA VAL A 43 49.47 -19.47 21.90
C VAL A 43 48.47 -18.35 22.16
N GLY A 44 48.53 -17.69 23.33
CA GLY A 44 47.66 -16.55 23.63
C GLY A 44 47.90 -15.35 22.70
N LEU A 45 49.16 -14.99 22.43
CA LEU A 45 49.52 -13.93 21.49
C LEU A 45 49.11 -14.26 20.05
N ALA A 46 49.31 -15.51 19.62
CA ALA A 46 48.90 -15.96 18.29
C ALA A 46 47.38 -15.88 18.10
N VAL A 47 46.59 -16.33 19.07
CA VAL A 47 45.12 -16.27 18.99
C VAL A 47 44.62 -14.83 19.00
N THR A 48 45.20 -13.96 19.83
CA THR A 48 44.79 -12.54 19.90
C THR A 48 45.13 -11.80 18.60
N ALA A 49 46.31 -12.07 18.03
CA ALA A 49 46.70 -11.52 16.74
C ALA A 49 45.81 -12.03 15.59
N LEU A 50 45.38 -13.30 15.63
CA LEU A 50 44.48 -13.89 14.64
C LEU A 50 43.07 -13.29 14.74
N VAL A 51 42.54 -13.09 15.95
CA VAL A 51 41.23 -12.47 16.18
C VAL A 51 41.23 -10.99 15.77
N LEU A 52 42.28 -10.23 16.11
CA LEU A 52 42.41 -8.83 15.70
C LEU A 52 42.63 -8.70 14.19
N GLY A 53 43.40 -9.61 13.58
CA GLY A 53 43.57 -9.67 12.13
C GLY A 53 42.25 -9.99 11.40
N ALA A 54 41.46 -10.94 11.90
CA ALA A 54 40.16 -11.29 11.34
C ALA A 54 39.11 -10.18 11.52
N ALA A 55 39.07 -9.52 12.68
CA ALA A 55 38.16 -8.41 12.93
C ALA A 55 38.53 -7.17 12.10
N GLY A 56 39.83 -6.83 12.02
CA GLY A 56 40.32 -5.69 11.22
C GLY A 56 40.08 -5.86 9.72
N THR A 57 40.27 -7.08 9.20
CA THR A 57 39.96 -7.40 7.80
C THR A 57 38.46 -7.38 7.51
N GLY A 58 37.64 -7.91 8.42
CA GLY A 58 36.17 -7.87 8.28
C GLY A 58 35.60 -6.45 8.25
N ILE A 59 36.06 -5.58 9.15
CA ILE A 59 35.61 -4.17 9.24
C ILE A 59 36.13 -3.36 8.04
N GLY A 60 37.39 -3.56 7.61
CA GLY A 60 37.94 -2.86 6.45
C GLY A 60 37.25 -3.24 5.12
N VAL A 61 36.90 -4.52 4.95
CA VAL A 61 36.19 -4.99 3.75
C VAL A 61 34.75 -4.49 3.71
N THR A 62 34.04 -4.49 4.85
CA THR A 62 32.67 -3.96 4.91
C THR A 62 32.64 -2.44 4.73
N ALA A 63 33.54 -1.68 5.37
CA ALA A 63 33.63 -0.24 5.20
C ALA A 63 33.96 0.17 3.76
N SER A 64 34.89 -0.54 3.09
CA SER A 64 35.22 -0.26 1.69
C SER A 64 34.07 -0.61 0.73
N ARG A 65 33.41 -1.76 0.94
CA ARG A 65 32.23 -2.15 0.14
C ARG A 65 31.07 -1.16 0.29
N VAL A 66 30.79 -0.70 1.51
CA VAL A 66 29.73 0.29 1.79
C VAL A 66 30.09 1.65 1.19
N ALA A 67 31.33 2.11 1.33
CA ALA A 67 31.76 3.39 0.76
C ALA A 67 31.69 3.42 -0.79
N THR A 68 31.82 2.27 -1.44
CA THR A 68 31.70 2.14 -2.90
C THR A 68 30.30 1.81 -3.40
N ALA A 69 29.40 1.34 -2.53
CA ALA A 69 28.08 0.84 -2.93
C ALA A 69 27.16 1.93 -3.52
N ASP A 70 27.32 3.18 -3.09
CA ASP A 70 26.51 4.31 -3.57
C ASP A 70 27.16 5.10 -4.72
N ARG A 71 28.40 4.78 -5.10
CA ARG A 71 29.17 5.57 -6.08
C ARG A 71 29.08 5.03 -7.50
N ASP A 72 28.73 3.76 -7.68
CA ASP A 72 28.62 3.13 -8.98
C ASP A 72 27.59 1.98 -8.94
N PRO A 73 26.34 2.20 -9.40
CA PRO A 73 25.34 1.14 -9.46
C PRO A 73 25.68 0.06 -10.53
N GLY A 74 26.81 0.19 -11.23
CA GLY A 74 27.16 -0.61 -12.39
C GLY A 74 26.29 -0.21 -13.60
N GLU A 75 26.51 -0.91 -14.72
CA GLU A 75 25.70 -0.69 -15.90
C GLU A 75 24.22 -1.05 -15.65
N PRO A 76 23.25 -0.27 -16.16
CA PRO A 76 21.84 -0.60 -16.07
C PRO A 76 21.55 -1.96 -16.72
N ARG A 77 21.47 -3.00 -15.88
CA ARG A 77 21.10 -4.36 -16.32
C ARG A 77 19.59 -4.56 -16.49
N TRP A 78 18.80 -3.50 -16.32
CA TRP A 78 17.36 -3.55 -16.56
C TRP A 78 17.10 -3.69 -18.06
N GLN A 79 16.76 -4.91 -18.45
CA GLN A 79 16.12 -5.16 -19.74
C GLN A 79 14.65 -4.84 -19.56
N PHE A 80 14.13 -3.86 -20.31
CA PHE A 80 12.69 -3.78 -20.47
C PHE A 80 12.23 -5.13 -21.02
N PRO A 81 11.24 -5.80 -20.40
CA PRO A 81 10.61 -6.91 -21.06
C PRO A 81 10.23 -6.42 -22.45
N SER A 82 10.58 -7.18 -23.48
CA SER A 82 10.08 -6.94 -24.83
C SER A 82 8.60 -6.65 -24.65
N ARG A 83 8.11 -5.50 -25.13
CA ARG A 83 6.67 -5.31 -25.24
C ARG A 83 6.21 -6.52 -26.02
N GLY A 84 5.62 -7.48 -25.33
CA GLY A 84 4.84 -8.47 -26.01
C GLY A 84 3.90 -7.62 -26.82
N HIS A 85 3.95 -7.74 -28.14
CA HIS A 85 2.75 -7.57 -28.92
C HIS A 85 1.78 -8.73 -28.57
N ASP A 86 1.59 -9.01 -27.28
CA ASP A 86 0.25 -8.90 -26.77
C ASP A 86 -0.07 -7.42 -27.00
N ALA A 87 -0.50 -7.09 -28.23
CA ALA A 87 -1.64 -6.21 -28.31
C ALA A 87 -2.52 -6.66 -27.14
N ALA A 88 -3.00 -5.74 -26.33
CA ALA A 88 -4.29 -6.00 -25.74
C ALA A 88 -5.18 -6.30 -26.95
N ASP A 89 -5.21 -7.58 -27.36
CA ASP A 89 -6.42 -8.28 -27.60
C ASP A 89 -7.28 -7.72 -26.48
N THR A 90 -8.15 -6.79 -26.86
CA THR A 90 -9.49 -6.76 -26.33
C THR A 90 -10.00 -8.19 -26.51
N ALA A 91 -9.49 -9.11 -25.69
CA ALA A 91 -9.64 -10.54 -25.80
C ALA A 91 -11.10 -10.70 -25.46
N GLY A 92 -11.92 -10.77 -26.51
CA GLY A 92 -13.31 -10.29 -26.49
C GLY A 92 -13.95 -10.60 -25.15
N HIS A 93 -14.04 -9.59 -24.29
CA HIS A 93 -14.44 -9.80 -22.91
C HIS A 93 -15.77 -10.56 -22.91
N ARG A 94 -15.86 -11.58 -22.07
CA ARG A 94 -17.06 -12.39 -21.94
C ARG A 94 -17.67 -12.08 -20.59
N GLY A 95 -18.75 -11.30 -20.59
CA GLY A 95 -19.51 -11.03 -19.37
C GLY A 95 -19.54 -9.56 -18.98
N VAL A 96 -18.87 -9.17 -17.89
CA VAL A 96 -18.94 -7.78 -17.39
C VAL A 96 -17.90 -6.89 -18.06
N GLY A 97 -16.78 -7.47 -18.51
CA GLY A 97 -15.76 -6.74 -19.26
C GLY A 97 -16.25 -6.20 -20.60
N SER A 98 -17.24 -6.83 -21.23
CA SER A 98 -17.83 -6.29 -22.48
C SER A 98 -18.55 -4.96 -22.25
N SER A 99 -18.92 -4.67 -20.99
CA SER A 99 -19.55 -3.41 -20.60
C SER A 99 -18.54 -2.34 -20.22
N LEU A 100 -17.23 -2.63 -20.16
CA LEU A 100 -16.20 -1.61 -19.96
C LEU A 100 -16.25 -0.59 -21.08
N LEU A 101 -16.01 0.68 -20.73
CA LEU A 101 -15.90 1.77 -21.68
C LEU A 101 -14.74 1.48 -22.64
N PRO A 102 -14.98 1.45 -23.97
CA PRO A 102 -13.89 1.42 -24.94
C PRO A 102 -12.96 2.62 -24.74
N ILE A 103 -11.70 2.51 -25.15
CA ILE A 103 -10.76 3.64 -25.10
C ILE A 103 -11.36 4.81 -25.93
N PRO A 104 -11.72 5.94 -25.30
CA PRO A 104 -12.30 7.06 -26.03
C PRO A 104 -11.25 7.83 -26.83
N ALA A 105 -11.69 8.67 -27.75
CA ALA A 105 -10.79 9.55 -28.50
C ALA A 105 -10.01 10.48 -27.54
N GLY A 106 -8.73 10.68 -27.81
CA GLY A 106 -7.83 11.45 -26.94
C GLY A 106 -7.27 10.68 -25.74
N TYR A 107 -7.61 9.39 -25.61
CA TYR A 107 -7.07 8.48 -24.61
C TYR A 107 -6.30 7.34 -25.27
N GLU A 108 -5.44 6.72 -24.47
CA GLU A 108 -4.74 5.47 -24.75
C GLU A 108 -4.89 4.53 -23.55
N GLU A 109 -4.38 3.30 -23.70
CA GLU A 109 -4.32 2.37 -22.58
C GLU A 109 -3.50 2.94 -21.44
N GLY A 110 -4.04 2.87 -20.23
CA GLY A 110 -3.38 3.37 -19.05
C GLY A 110 -2.26 2.47 -18.55
N PRO A 111 -1.67 2.81 -17.39
CA PRO A 111 -0.63 2.01 -16.77
C PRO A 111 -1.17 0.66 -16.26
N ASP A 112 -0.23 -0.23 -15.94
CA ASP A 112 -0.49 -1.50 -15.28
C ASP A 112 -1.27 -1.33 -13.97
N MET A 113 -2.24 -2.22 -13.73
CA MET A 113 -3.00 -2.29 -12.49
C MET A 113 -2.55 -3.52 -11.70
N ASP A 114 -1.61 -3.36 -10.76
CA ASP A 114 -1.15 -4.40 -9.83
C ASP A 114 -0.76 -5.74 -10.51
N GLU A 115 0.05 -5.67 -11.58
CA GLU A 115 0.56 -6.80 -12.40
C GLU A 115 -0.43 -7.37 -13.44
N PHE A 116 -1.63 -6.79 -13.56
CA PHE A 116 -2.69 -7.33 -14.44
C PHE A 116 -2.77 -6.66 -15.83
N GLY A 117 -1.87 -5.75 -16.15
CA GLY A 117 -1.89 -4.93 -17.35
C GLY A 117 -2.88 -3.77 -17.27
N SER A 118 -3.12 -3.14 -18.43
CA SER A 118 -4.08 -2.04 -18.61
C SER A 118 -5.53 -2.53 -18.66
N ASP A 119 -5.76 -3.83 -18.85
CA ASP A 119 -7.08 -4.41 -19.04
C ASP A 119 -7.15 -5.88 -18.59
N LYS A 120 -8.10 -6.21 -17.72
CA LYS A 120 -8.26 -7.58 -17.21
C LYS A 120 -9.68 -7.91 -16.78
N GLU A 121 -10.16 -9.08 -17.17
CA GLU A 121 -11.38 -9.69 -16.61
C GLU A 121 -11.03 -10.85 -15.66
N PHE A 122 -11.79 -10.96 -14.58
CA PHE A 122 -11.66 -11.90 -13.48
C PHE A 122 -12.97 -12.64 -13.26
N THR A 123 -12.86 -13.92 -12.95
CA THR A 123 -13.96 -14.68 -12.36
C THR A 123 -14.30 -14.15 -10.96
N GLY A 124 -15.50 -14.44 -10.47
CA GLY A 124 -15.91 -14.03 -9.11
C GLY A 124 -14.96 -14.49 -8.00
N ARG A 125 -14.38 -15.69 -8.15
CA ARG A 125 -13.39 -16.22 -7.19
C ARG A 125 -12.08 -15.45 -7.24
N GLU A 126 -11.57 -15.14 -8.42
CA GLU A 126 -10.34 -14.34 -8.58
C GLU A 126 -10.54 -12.90 -8.09
N ALA A 127 -11.68 -12.29 -8.41
CA ALA A 127 -12.04 -10.96 -7.93
C ALA A 127 -12.13 -10.91 -6.40
N THR A 128 -12.73 -11.93 -5.78
CA THR A 128 -12.79 -12.05 -4.32
C THR A 128 -11.39 -12.20 -3.72
N ALA A 129 -10.55 -13.07 -4.30
CA ALA A 129 -9.17 -13.28 -3.85
C ALA A 129 -8.33 -12.00 -3.94
N LEU A 130 -8.48 -11.22 -5.03
CA LEU A 130 -7.81 -9.94 -5.21
C LEU A 130 -8.17 -8.96 -4.08
N ARG A 131 -9.47 -8.82 -3.77
CA ARG A 131 -9.92 -7.93 -2.69
C ARG A 131 -9.43 -8.38 -1.31
N LYS A 132 -9.29 -9.69 -1.07
CA LYS A 132 -8.69 -10.21 0.16
C LYS A 132 -7.18 -9.95 0.24
N LYS A 133 -6.44 -9.99 -0.88
CA LYS A 133 -4.99 -9.66 -0.95
C LYS A 133 -4.71 -8.22 -0.47
N ALA A 134 -5.63 -7.29 -0.70
CA ALA A 134 -5.52 -5.92 -0.21
C ALA A 134 -5.55 -5.83 1.33
N LEU A 135 -6.16 -6.80 2.01
CA LEU A 135 -6.28 -6.85 3.47
C LEU A 135 -5.06 -7.48 4.17
N ARG A 136 -4.04 -7.92 3.43
CA ARG A 136 -2.90 -8.70 3.97
C ARG A 136 -2.13 -8.01 5.10
N PHE A 137 -2.20 -6.68 5.16
CA PHE A 137 -1.52 -5.86 6.17
C PHE A 137 -2.36 -5.56 7.40
N LEU A 138 -3.63 -5.97 7.43
CA LEU A 138 -4.46 -5.84 8.61
C LEU A 138 -4.10 -6.90 9.65
N PRO A 139 -4.26 -6.61 10.96
CA PRO A 139 -4.10 -7.62 11.99
C PRO A 139 -5.12 -8.75 11.79
N LEU A 140 -4.77 -9.95 12.28
CA LEU A 140 -5.45 -11.20 11.90
C LEU A 140 -6.97 -11.19 12.15
N THR A 141 -7.40 -10.62 13.27
CA THR A 141 -8.81 -10.58 13.68
C THR A 141 -9.62 -9.71 12.73
N GLU A 142 -9.14 -8.50 12.46
CA GLU A 142 -9.73 -7.50 11.57
C GLU A 142 -9.73 -8.02 10.13
N ARG A 143 -8.60 -8.59 9.68
CA ARG A 143 -8.49 -9.21 8.36
C ARG A 143 -9.55 -10.29 8.17
N ARG A 144 -9.69 -11.23 9.10
CA ARG A 144 -10.70 -12.31 9.00
C ARG A 144 -12.13 -11.77 9.00
N ALA A 145 -12.41 -10.74 9.81
CA ALA A 145 -13.73 -10.10 9.83
C ALA A 145 -14.06 -9.47 8.47
N MET A 146 -13.10 -8.74 7.88
CA MET A 146 -13.27 -8.12 6.57
C MET A 146 -13.31 -9.15 5.43
N GLU A 147 -12.50 -10.21 5.46
CA GLU A 147 -12.53 -11.29 4.48
C GLU A 147 -13.90 -11.98 4.44
N LYS A 148 -14.53 -12.21 5.62
CA LYS A 148 -15.87 -12.78 5.72
C LYS A 148 -16.93 -11.86 5.10
N GLU A 149 -16.77 -10.55 5.25
CA GLU A 149 -17.67 -9.59 4.63
C GLU A 149 -17.48 -9.56 3.11
N LEU A 150 -16.24 -9.62 2.61
CA LEU A 150 -15.97 -9.76 1.18
C LEU A 150 -16.61 -11.04 0.59
N ASP A 151 -16.58 -12.17 1.31
CA ASP A 151 -17.22 -13.41 0.86
C ASP A 151 -18.76 -13.27 0.73
N ARG A 152 -19.38 -12.48 1.63
CA ARG A 152 -20.83 -12.23 1.60
C ARG A 152 -21.27 -11.36 0.43
N GLN A 153 -20.37 -10.53 -0.09
CA GLN A 153 -20.69 -9.67 -1.24
C GLN A 153 -20.92 -10.47 -2.53
N ARG A 154 -20.41 -11.72 -2.62
CA ARG A 154 -20.67 -12.67 -3.73
C ARG A 154 -20.51 -12.03 -5.11
N ILE A 155 -19.29 -11.64 -5.43
CA ILE A 155 -18.94 -11.14 -6.77
C ILE A 155 -19.05 -12.29 -7.77
N SER A 156 -19.79 -12.12 -8.88
CA SER A 156 -19.88 -13.13 -9.94
C SER A 156 -18.74 -13.01 -10.95
N SER A 157 -18.36 -11.78 -11.29
CA SER A 157 -17.26 -11.44 -12.17
C SER A 157 -16.81 -10.00 -11.93
N MET A 158 -15.57 -9.69 -12.30
CA MET A 158 -15.04 -8.34 -12.25
C MET A 158 -14.23 -8.06 -13.51
N ALA A 159 -14.27 -6.84 -14.01
CA ALA A 159 -13.35 -6.40 -15.05
C ALA A 159 -12.73 -5.05 -14.65
N MET A 160 -11.48 -4.84 -15.02
CA MET A 160 -10.72 -3.62 -14.75
C MET A 160 -10.13 -3.10 -16.05
N ARG A 161 -10.13 -1.77 -16.24
CA ARG A 161 -9.40 -1.10 -17.30
C ARG A 161 -8.80 0.21 -16.80
N SER A 162 -7.57 0.51 -17.22
CA SER A 162 -6.92 1.79 -17.04
C SER A 162 -6.88 2.59 -18.35
N TYR A 163 -6.93 3.92 -18.22
CA TYR A 163 -6.95 4.87 -19.32
C TYR A 163 -5.94 5.97 -19.02
N ALA A 164 -5.21 6.43 -20.02
CA ALA A 164 -4.35 7.60 -19.92
C ALA A 164 -4.74 8.61 -21.00
N SER A 165 -4.80 9.90 -20.67
CA SER A 165 -4.92 10.96 -21.67
C SER A 165 -3.68 10.96 -22.56
N GLN A 166 -3.84 11.13 -23.87
CA GLN A 166 -2.69 11.22 -24.80
C GLN A 166 -1.88 12.51 -24.57
N ASP A 167 -2.53 13.59 -24.12
CA ASP A 167 -1.86 14.85 -23.78
C ASP A 167 -1.35 14.87 -22.34
N MET A 168 -0.40 13.97 -22.01
CA MET A 168 0.21 13.95 -20.69
C MET A 168 1.04 15.21 -20.40
N ALA A 169 1.65 15.80 -21.43
CA ALA A 169 2.44 17.03 -21.30
C ALA A 169 1.56 18.25 -20.96
N GLY A 170 0.32 18.28 -21.46
CA GLY A 170 -0.71 19.24 -21.11
C GLY A 170 -1.46 18.93 -19.82
N GLY A 171 -0.85 18.21 -18.87
CA GLY A 171 -1.49 17.94 -17.57
C GLY A 171 -2.56 16.85 -17.63
N GLY A 172 -2.40 15.88 -18.54
CA GLY A 172 -3.29 14.74 -18.72
C GLY A 172 -3.55 13.91 -17.46
N ILE A 173 -4.59 13.08 -17.53
CA ILE A 173 -5.10 12.31 -16.40
C ILE A 173 -4.87 10.82 -16.63
N VAL A 174 -4.77 10.08 -15.52
CA VAL A 174 -4.81 8.62 -15.51
C VAL A 174 -6.06 8.20 -14.76
N VAL A 175 -6.79 7.25 -15.33
CA VAL A 175 -7.99 6.69 -14.73
C VAL A 175 -7.83 5.19 -14.58
N THR A 176 -8.25 4.65 -13.44
CA THR A 176 -8.50 3.22 -13.24
C THR A 176 -9.95 3.01 -12.93
N MET A 177 -10.54 1.99 -13.55
CA MET A 177 -11.95 1.69 -13.41
C MET A 177 -12.14 0.20 -13.27
N SER A 178 -13.02 -0.20 -12.35
CA SER A 178 -13.42 -1.60 -12.21
C SER A 178 -14.93 -1.76 -12.10
N LEU A 179 -15.44 -2.73 -12.86
CA LEU A 179 -16.83 -3.16 -12.86
C LEU A 179 -16.92 -4.49 -12.13
N SER A 180 -17.64 -4.56 -11.02
CA SER A 180 -17.91 -5.81 -10.30
C SER A 180 -19.38 -6.16 -10.45
N ARG A 181 -19.68 -7.27 -11.12
CA ARG A 181 -21.05 -7.81 -11.13
C ARG A 181 -21.30 -8.55 -9.83
N MET A 182 -22.35 -8.16 -9.12
CA MET A 182 -22.71 -8.68 -7.81
C MET A 182 -23.83 -9.70 -7.95
N GLN A 183 -23.84 -10.72 -7.11
CA GLN A 183 -25.01 -11.59 -6.98
C GLN A 183 -26.08 -10.93 -6.10
N GLY A 184 -27.33 -11.02 -6.54
CA GLY A 184 -28.49 -10.54 -5.78
C GLY A 184 -28.88 -9.10 -6.10
N SER A 185 -30.19 -8.87 -6.19
CA SER A 185 -30.75 -7.55 -6.46
C SER A 185 -30.40 -6.59 -5.32
N GLY A 186 -29.91 -5.40 -5.69
CA GLY A 186 -29.59 -4.34 -4.73
C GLY A 186 -28.25 -4.49 -4.00
N THR A 187 -27.50 -5.59 -4.15
CA THR A 187 -26.18 -5.77 -3.54
C THR A 187 -25.20 -4.68 -3.97
N ALA A 188 -25.13 -4.37 -5.27
CA ALA A 188 -24.28 -3.30 -5.80
C ALA A 188 -24.63 -1.93 -5.19
N ARG A 189 -25.93 -1.63 -5.07
CA ARG A 189 -26.44 -0.41 -4.43
C ARG A 189 -26.05 -0.32 -2.96
N ALA A 190 -26.26 -1.39 -2.20
CA ALA A 190 -25.94 -1.44 -0.78
C ALA A 190 -24.44 -1.21 -0.54
N ILE A 191 -23.58 -1.86 -1.32
CA ILE A 191 -22.13 -1.69 -1.24
C ILE A 191 -21.71 -0.27 -1.64
N SER A 192 -22.22 0.26 -2.75
CA SER A 192 -21.90 1.63 -3.19
C SER A 192 -22.27 2.68 -2.14
N ARG A 193 -23.46 2.55 -1.52
CA ARG A 193 -23.90 3.43 -0.42
C ARG A 193 -23.08 3.26 0.84
N SER A 194 -22.72 2.02 1.19
CA SER A 194 -21.86 1.73 2.34
C SER A 194 -20.47 2.36 2.17
N GLN A 195 -19.83 2.17 1.02
CA GLN A 195 -18.53 2.79 0.69
C GLN A 195 -18.61 4.31 0.74
N SER A 196 -19.65 4.88 0.12
CA SER A 196 -19.86 6.34 0.10
C SER A 196 -20.08 6.89 1.51
N SER A 197 -20.86 6.18 2.35
CA SER A 197 -21.10 6.60 3.73
C SER A 197 -19.84 6.48 4.59
N ALA A 198 -19.07 5.41 4.41
CA ALA A 198 -17.81 5.21 5.13
C ALA A 198 -16.79 6.30 4.77
N ILE A 199 -16.62 6.61 3.48
CA ILE A 199 -15.73 7.69 3.03
C ILE A 199 -16.24 9.04 3.51
N GLY A 200 -17.54 9.33 3.38
CA GLY A 200 -18.13 10.59 3.85
C GLY A 200 -18.06 10.79 5.37
N ALA A 201 -17.99 9.72 6.16
CA ALA A 201 -17.80 9.78 7.60
C ALA A 201 -16.35 10.12 8.00
N ILE A 202 -15.39 9.91 7.11
CA ILE A 202 -13.99 10.33 7.27
C ILE A 202 -13.98 11.85 7.00
N GLY A 203 -14.24 12.66 8.02
CA GLY A 203 -14.46 14.12 7.92
C GLY A 203 -13.29 14.97 7.37
N ILE A 204 -12.23 14.34 6.86
CA ILE A 204 -11.08 14.97 6.22
C ILE A 204 -11.19 14.97 4.68
N VAL A 205 -12.01 14.12 4.07
CA VAL A 205 -12.15 14.10 2.61
C VAL A 205 -13.09 15.20 2.12
N ARG A 206 -12.78 15.77 0.95
CA ARG A 206 -13.66 16.73 0.27
C ARG A 206 -14.66 16.00 -0.61
N LYS A 207 -15.85 16.58 -0.78
CA LYS A 207 -16.81 16.09 -1.77
C LYS A 207 -16.28 16.39 -3.18
N GLY A 208 -16.31 15.38 -4.04
CA GLY A 208 -16.00 15.50 -5.46
C GLY A 208 -17.19 16.00 -6.29
N PRO A 209 -17.00 16.11 -7.61
CA PRO A 209 -18.03 16.57 -8.53
C PRO A 209 -19.23 15.63 -8.56
N VAL A 210 -20.40 16.20 -8.83
CA VAL A 210 -21.64 15.43 -9.06
C VAL A 210 -21.63 14.91 -10.49
N ILE A 211 -21.96 13.62 -10.66
CA ILE A 211 -22.06 13.02 -11.99
C ILE A 211 -23.48 13.26 -12.54
N LYS A 212 -23.57 13.99 -13.65
CA LYS A 212 -24.83 14.37 -14.29
C LYS A 212 -25.64 13.12 -14.68
N GLY A 213 -26.91 13.09 -14.29
CA GLY A 213 -27.82 11.96 -14.55
C GLY A 213 -27.70 10.80 -13.56
N TYR A 214 -26.71 10.81 -12.66
CA TYR A 214 -26.40 9.70 -11.76
C TYR A 214 -26.32 10.14 -10.30
N LYS A 215 -27.47 10.32 -9.67
CA LYS A 215 -27.57 10.78 -8.27
C LYS A 215 -26.96 9.84 -7.23
N ASP A 216 -26.81 8.56 -7.56
CA ASP A 216 -26.21 7.54 -6.69
C ASP A 216 -24.70 7.33 -7.00
N ALA A 217 -24.10 8.17 -7.85
CA ALA A 217 -22.65 8.23 -8.02
C ALA A 217 -22.07 9.27 -7.06
N HIS A 218 -21.18 8.82 -6.18
CA HIS A 218 -20.55 9.65 -5.16
C HIS A 218 -19.04 9.69 -5.39
N CYS A 219 -18.49 10.89 -5.55
CA CYS A 219 -17.08 11.14 -5.72
C CYS A 219 -16.50 11.90 -4.53
N TYR A 220 -15.24 11.65 -4.23
CA TYR A 220 -14.50 12.24 -3.12
C TYR A 220 -13.09 12.60 -3.56
N LEU A 221 -12.57 13.67 -2.97
CA LEU A 221 -11.21 14.15 -3.19
C LEU A 221 -10.44 14.11 -1.86
N PRO A 222 -9.12 13.90 -1.88
CA PRO A 222 -8.27 14.11 -0.72
C PRO A 222 -8.43 15.52 -0.12
N PRO A 223 -8.00 15.73 1.14
CA PRO A 223 -7.86 17.06 1.73
C PRO A 223 -7.13 18.05 0.81
N ASP A 224 -7.47 19.34 0.86
CA ASP A 224 -6.88 20.37 -0.02
C ASP A 224 -5.47 20.79 0.42
N ASP A 225 -5.16 20.62 1.71
CA ASP A 225 -3.95 21.07 2.42
C ASP A 225 -2.70 20.25 2.11
N SER A 226 -2.75 19.32 1.16
CA SER A 226 -1.55 18.65 0.69
C SER A 226 -0.71 19.62 -0.14
N GLU A 227 0.54 19.85 0.28
CA GLU A 227 1.61 20.47 -0.53
C GLU A 227 1.87 19.70 -1.85
N GLU A 228 1.26 18.52 -1.99
CA GLU A 228 1.23 17.71 -3.20
C GLU A 228 0.58 18.45 -4.37
N LYS A 229 1.29 18.46 -5.50
CA LYS A 229 0.79 18.99 -6.78
C LYS A 229 -0.11 18.01 -7.51
N LEU A 230 -0.20 16.77 -7.01
CA LEU A 230 -1.06 15.72 -7.50
C LEU A 230 -2.42 15.78 -6.80
N GLU A 231 -3.46 15.52 -7.57
CA GLU A 231 -4.82 15.34 -7.09
C GLU A 231 -5.30 13.94 -7.44
N ALA A 232 -6.21 13.42 -6.63
CA ALA A 232 -6.91 12.18 -6.90
C ALA A 232 -8.41 12.40 -6.73
N MET A 233 -9.20 11.60 -7.44
CA MET A 233 -10.64 11.55 -7.29
C MET A 233 -11.09 10.09 -7.21
N PHE A 234 -11.81 9.75 -6.16
CA PHE A 234 -12.33 8.40 -5.93
C PHE A 234 -13.85 8.42 -6.00
N CYS A 235 -14.43 7.60 -6.86
CA CYS A 235 -15.87 7.52 -7.02
C CYS A 235 -16.38 6.10 -6.80
N SER A 236 -17.55 6.00 -6.18
CA SER A 236 -18.36 4.79 -6.14
C SER A 236 -19.72 5.07 -6.78
N ALA A 237 -20.13 4.20 -7.69
CA ALA A 237 -21.43 4.25 -8.34
C ALA A 237 -21.94 2.82 -8.57
N TYR A 238 -23.17 2.69 -9.06
CA TYR A 238 -23.72 1.40 -9.49
C TYR A 238 -24.75 1.58 -10.62
N ARG A 239 -24.96 0.52 -11.39
CA ARG A 239 -26.10 0.39 -12.31
C ARG A 239 -26.55 -1.07 -12.37
N GLY A 240 -27.82 -1.32 -12.09
CA GLY A 240 -28.34 -2.69 -11.95
C GLY A 240 -27.61 -3.47 -10.85
N ASP A 241 -27.03 -4.62 -11.23
CA ASP A 241 -26.22 -5.50 -10.40
C ASP A 241 -24.71 -5.21 -10.50
N VAL A 242 -24.30 -4.20 -11.26
CA VAL A 242 -22.89 -3.84 -11.45
C VAL A 242 -22.50 -2.69 -10.53
N LEU A 243 -21.53 -2.94 -9.65
CA LEU A 243 -20.82 -1.94 -8.87
C LEU A 243 -19.70 -1.35 -9.72
N VAL A 244 -19.58 -0.02 -9.73
CA VAL A 244 -18.52 0.73 -10.40
C VAL A 244 -17.66 1.40 -9.34
N THR A 245 -16.36 1.11 -9.37
CA THR A 245 -15.35 1.86 -8.63
C THR A 245 -14.40 2.50 -9.62
N PHE A 246 -14.13 3.78 -9.41
CA PHE A 246 -13.43 4.63 -10.36
C PHE A 246 -12.44 5.50 -9.58
N SER A 247 -11.19 5.53 -10.02
CA SER A 247 -10.17 6.41 -9.47
C SER A 247 -9.53 7.19 -10.61
N ALA A 248 -9.40 8.50 -10.45
CA ALA A 248 -8.68 9.35 -11.38
C ALA A 248 -7.54 10.07 -10.66
N TYR A 249 -6.45 10.28 -11.38
CA TYR A 249 -5.23 10.92 -10.91
C TYR A 249 -4.77 11.93 -11.93
N GLY A 250 -4.27 13.07 -11.45
CA GLY A 250 -3.78 14.14 -12.32
C GLY A 250 -3.14 15.24 -11.49
N THR A 251 -2.83 16.37 -12.13
CA THR A 251 -2.27 17.54 -11.43
C THR A 251 -3.40 18.42 -10.87
N LYS A 252 -3.19 19.05 -9.70
CA LYS A 252 -4.11 20.07 -9.14
C LYS A 252 -4.19 21.31 -10.03
N LYS A 253 -3.11 21.61 -10.76
CA LYS A 253 -2.98 22.70 -11.72
C LYS A 253 -2.09 22.25 -12.84
N ASN A 254 -2.50 22.51 -14.08
CA ASN A 254 -1.65 22.29 -15.24
C ASN A 254 -0.61 23.43 -15.37
N PRO A 255 0.69 23.17 -15.16
CA PRO A 255 1.71 24.20 -15.23
C PRO A 255 2.00 24.71 -16.65
N TYR A 256 1.47 24.04 -17.68
CA TYR A 256 1.72 24.34 -19.10
C TYR A 256 0.51 24.96 -19.83
N SER A 257 -0.63 25.12 -19.16
CA SER A 257 -1.81 25.78 -19.75
C SER A 257 -1.75 27.30 -19.57
N LYS A 258 -1.92 28.04 -20.68
CA LYS A 258 -1.94 29.51 -20.71
C LYS A 258 -3.28 30.14 -20.26
N MET A 259 -4.34 29.34 -20.19
CA MET A 259 -5.57 29.68 -19.46
C MET A 259 -5.50 28.94 -18.14
N ASP A 260 -5.64 29.65 -17.01
CA ASP A 260 -5.73 29.14 -15.62
C ASP A 260 -5.83 27.62 -15.56
N GLY A 261 -4.66 26.96 -15.55
CA GLY A 261 -4.56 25.55 -15.93
C GLY A 261 -5.49 24.67 -15.10
N GLN A 262 -6.56 24.19 -15.74
CA GLN A 262 -7.57 23.38 -15.08
C GLN A 262 -6.92 22.09 -14.62
N GLY A 263 -6.90 21.87 -13.30
CA GLY A 263 -6.46 20.61 -12.71
C GLY A 263 -7.46 19.48 -12.93
N LEU A 264 -7.14 18.31 -12.39
CA LEU A 264 -7.92 17.07 -12.49
C LEU A 264 -9.44 17.29 -12.36
N VAL A 265 -9.87 18.02 -11.33
CA VAL A 265 -11.29 18.23 -11.05
C VAL A 265 -11.89 19.32 -11.94
N ALA A 266 -11.13 20.37 -12.21
CA ALA A 266 -11.59 21.53 -12.97
C ALA A 266 -11.79 21.21 -14.46
N SER A 267 -11.03 20.25 -15.02
CA SER A 267 -11.18 19.83 -16.41
C SER A 267 -12.54 19.17 -16.70
N GLY A 268 -13.19 18.61 -15.67
CA GLY A 268 -14.44 17.85 -15.81
C GLY A 268 -14.29 16.50 -16.51
N GLU A 269 -13.13 16.21 -17.10
CA GLU A 269 -12.87 14.99 -17.86
C GLU A 269 -13.11 13.70 -17.06
N PRO A 270 -12.64 13.59 -15.79
CA PRO A 270 -12.88 12.38 -15.02
C PRO A 270 -14.38 12.11 -14.78
N ALA A 271 -15.17 13.17 -14.57
CA ALA A 271 -16.61 13.05 -14.33
C ALA A 271 -17.35 12.62 -15.61
N GLU A 272 -16.96 13.15 -16.76
CA GLU A 272 -17.50 12.76 -18.06
C GLU A 272 -17.14 11.31 -18.42
N LEU A 273 -15.93 10.85 -18.11
CA LEU A 273 -15.52 9.47 -18.35
C LEU A 273 -16.34 8.48 -17.50
N LEU A 274 -16.54 8.80 -16.21
CA LEU A 274 -17.41 8.00 -15.34
C LEU A 274 -18.87 8.02 -15.83
N ARG A 275 -19.38 9.17 -16.27
CA ARG A 275 -20.72 9.28 -16.86
C ARG A 275 -20.86 8.38 -18.08
N ALA A 276 -19.91 8.42 -19.01
CA ALA A 276 -19.90 7.60 -20.21
C ALA A 276 -19.91 6.09 -19.89
N GLN A 277 -19.15 5.67 -18.87
CA GLN A 277 -19.22 4.28 -18.40
C GLN A 277 -20.61 3.92 -17.87
N LEU A 278 -21.21 4.79 -17.06
CA LEU A 278 -22.53 4.54 -16.50
C LEU A 278 -23.62 4.52 -17.59
N ASP A 279 -23.50 5.38 -18.60
CA ASP A 279 -24.37 5.42 -19.78
C ASP A 279 -24.31 4.06 -20.53
N ARG A 280 -23.09 3.57 -20.79
CA ARG A 280 -22.85 2.27 -21.44
C ARG A 280 -23.49 1.10 -20.69
N LEU A 281 -23.40 1.06 -19.36
CA LEU A 281 -24.03 0.02 -18.56
C LEU A 281 -25.56 0.00 -18.71
N GLY A 282 -26.18 1.14 -19.03
CA GLY A 282 -27.61 1.21 -19.33
C GLY A 282 -27.97 0.56 -20.65
N GLN A 283 -27.20 0.89 -21.69
CA GLN A 283 -27.45 0.41 -23.06
C GLN A 283 -27.26 -1.11 -23.17
N VAL A 284 -26.23 -1.66 -22.49
CA VAL A 284 -25.97 -3.10 -22.48
C VAL A 284 -27.03 -3.85 -21.65
N GLY A 285 -27.58 -3.22 -20.61
CA GLY A 285 -28.64 -3.83 -19.78
C GLY A 285 -30.03 -3.83 -20.42
N GLU A 286 -30.29 -2.96 -21.39
CA GLU A 286 -31.56 -2.90 -22.14
C GLU A 286 -31.62 -3.90 -23.32
N SER A 287 -30.49 -4.53 -23.66
CA SER A 287 -30.35 -5.42 -24.82
C SER A 287 -30.40 -6.91 -24.51
N VAL A 288 -30.86 -7.30 -23.30
CA VAL A 288 -31.03 -8.70 -22.85
C VAL A 288 -32.45 -8.96 -22.36
#